data_AF-A0A9W8BD57-F1
#
_entry.id   AF-A0A9W8BD57-F1
#
_cell.length_a   1.000
_cell.length_b   1.000
_cell.length_c   1.000
_cell.angle_alpha   90.00
_cell.angle_beta   90.00
_cell.angle_gamma   90.00
#
_symmetry.space_group_name_H-M   'P 1'
#
loop_
_entity.id
_entity.type
_entity.pdbx_description
1 polymer ?
#
loop_
_entity_poly.entity_id
_entity_poly.type
_entity_poly.pdbx_seq_one_letter_code
_entity_poly.pdbx_strand_id
1 'polypeptide(L)'
;MDKGPSVRRRVMRILKDVYLMSDDQTQLVDIGIRLLQRTNDDERTIRELAFKTLQELWFSHDEVADEDEDELTLASPSGNMFNLLSPDTQRQTLKRVLVMTGVTEAARSRELGELMAGLFEHVTTKTNKVEADGAMFVIRCMVDALFEQLLRSEESEAGTGSGDLLLASENTFSTSACLRFISTLSSIAPDAVGTHSEILGTYLKLTNASDEDTLHSALVILSNTLLSIPHPSVQFLDMLERDLISLLSSSPQSILAIAVPCLCKLVDK
;
A
#
# COMPACT_ATOMS: atom_id res chain seq x y z
N MET A 1 8.74 10.53 27.90
CA MET A 1 7.51 9.73 27.77
C MET A 1 6.54 10.08 28.89
N ASP A 2 5.25 10.27 28.59
CA ASP A 2 4.20 10.60 29.57
C ASP A 2 4.04 9.53 30.65
N LYS A 3 3.92 9.97 31.90
CA LYS A 3 4.16 9.14 33.11
C LYS A 3 3.07 8.12 33.47
N GLY A 4 1.95 8.01 32.75
CA GLY A 4 0.90 7.04 33.11
C GLY A 4 0.00 6.60 31.95
N PRO A 5 -0.51 5.34 31.96
CA PRO A 5 -1.39 4.81 30.92
C PRO A 5 -2.62 5.67 30.63
N SER A 6 -3.23 6.28 31.66
CA SER A 6 -4.41 7.15 31.48
C SER A 6 -4.13 8.40 30.65
N VAL A 7 -2.92 8.98 30.76
CA VAL A 7 -2.51 10.13 29.96
C VAL A 7 -2.34 9.70 28.50
N ARG A 8 -1.67 8.56 28.25
CA ARG A 8 -1.47 8.03 26.90
C ARG A 8 -2.79 7.73 26.19
N ARG A 9 -3.77 7.11 26.87
CA ARG A 9 -5.12 6.91 26.32
C ARG A 9 -5.79 8.23 25.95
N ARG A 10 -5.66 9.26 26.78
CA ARG A 10 -6.25 10.57 26.51
C ARG A 10 -5.60 11.22 25.29
N VAL A 11 -4.27 11.19 25.20
CA VAL A 11 -3.53 11.70 24.04
C VAL A 11 -3.99 11.01 22.77
N MET A 12 -4.11 9.68 22.76
CA MET A 12 -4.58 8.95 21.57
C MET A 12 -5.97 9.36 21.11
N ARG A 13 -6.92 9.56 22.05
CA ARG A 13 -8.26 10.06 21.69
C ARG A 13 -8.22 11.46 21.11
N ILE A 14 -7.44 12.36 21.71
CA ILE A 14 -7.25 13.72 21.18
C ILE A 14 -6.63 13.65 19.78
N LEU A 15 -5.62 12.81 19.56
CA LEU A 15 -5.02 12.64 18.25
C LEU A 15 -6.01 12.09 17.23
N LYS A 16 -6.88 11.14 17.61
CA LYS A 16 -7.97 10.66 16.76
C LYS A 16 -8.94 11.79 16.38
N ASP A 17 -9.36 12.60 17.35
CA ASP A 17 -10.28 13.71 17.10
C ASP A 17 -9.65 14.75 16.16
N VAL A 18 -8.38 15.09 16.37
CA VAL A 18 -7.63 16.00 15.48
C VAL A 18 -7.47 15.39 14.08
N TYR A 19 -7.19 14.09 13.97
CA TYR A 19 -7.09 13.40 12.69
C TYR A 19 -8.37 13.52 11.86
N LEU A 20 -9.53 13.34 12.51
CA LEU A 20 -10.84 13.42 11.85
C LEU A 20 -11.21 14.85 11.42
N MET A 21 -10.66 15.87 12.06
CA MET A 21 -10.92 17.29 11.76
C MET A 21 -9.90 17.91 10.80
N SER A 22 -8.78 17.23 10.55
CA SER A 22 -7.67 17.78 9.76
C SER A 22 -7.74 17.37 8.29
N ASP A 23 -7.39 18.32 7.43
CA ASP A 23 -7.11 18.10 6.00
C ASP A 23 -5.63 18.33 5.65
N ASP A 24 -4.79 18.66 6.64
CA ASP A 24 -3.34 18.79 6.44
C ASP A 24 -2.67 17.41 6.42
N GLN A 25 -2.19 17.03 5.24
CA GLN A 25 -1.56 15.74 5.00
C GLN A 25 -0.36 15.49 5.91
N THR A 26 0.46 16.51 6.19
CA THR A 26 1.66 16.35 7.02
C THR A 26 1.26 16.02 8.46
N GLN A 27 0.28 16.75 9.00
CA GLN A 27 -0.28 16.46 10.31
C GLN A 27 -0.93 15.07 10.37
N LEU A 28 -1.66 14.65 9.34
CA LEU A 28 -2.29 13.33 9.30
C LEU A 28 -1.24 12.21 9.33
N VAL A 29 -0.15 12.34 8.56
CA VAL A 29 0.98 11.39 8.58
C VAL A 29 1.62 11.36 9.97
N ASP A 30 1.92 12.52 10.57
CA ASP A 30 2.51 12.62 11.91
C ASP A 30 1.65 11.96 12.99
N ILE A 31 0.33 12.17 12.93
CA ILE A 31 -0.61 11.50 13.82
C ILE A 31 -0.61 9.99 13.58
N GLY A 32 -0.63 9.57 12.31
CA GLY A 32 -0.54 8.17 11.91
C GLY A 32 0.68 7.46 12.50
N ILE A 33 1.86 8.06 12.40
CA ILE A 33 3.11 7.55 12.97
C ILE A 33 2.99 7.44 14.51
N ARG A 34 2.48 8.47 15.18
CA ARG A 34 2.35 8.49 16.65
C ARG A 34 1.37 7.43 17.15
N LEU A 35 0.27 7.20 16.43
CA LEU A 35 -0.69 6.15 16.76
C LEU A 35 -0.09 4.76 16.50
N LEU A 36 0.61 4.60 15.38
CA LEU A 36 1.28 3.34 15.03
C LEU A 36 2.34 2.94 16.06
N GLN A 37 3.16 3.89 16.54
CA GLN A 37 4.12 3.64 17.62
C GLN A 37 3.46 3.14 18.92
N ARG A 38 2.16 3.39 19.14
CA ARG A 38 1.43 2.90 20.33
C ARG A 38 1.01 1.44 20.22
N THR A 39 1.10 0.81 19.05
CA THR A 39 0.84 -0.62 18.90
C THR A 39 1.91 -1.48 19.60
N ASN A 40 3.08 -0.89 19.90
CA ASN A 40 4.17 -1.50 20.65
C ASN A 40 4.39 -0.88 22.05
N ASP A 41 3.33 -0.34 22.67
CA ASP A 41 3.39 0.18 24.04
C ASP A 41 3.53 -0.94 25.09
N ASP A 42 4.27 -0.69 26.17
CA ASP A 42 4.45 -1.67 27.27
C ASP A 42 3.11 -2.13 27.87
N GLU A 43 2.13 -1.23 27.90
CA GLU A 43 0.82 -1.48 28.48
C GLU A 43 -0.12 -2.09 27.43
N ARG A 44 -0.56 -3.34 27.67
CA ARG A 44 -1.49 -4.06 26.77
C ARG A 44 -2.74 -3.26 26.41
N THR A 45 -3.35 -2.58 27.37
CA THR A 45 -4.57 -1.79 27.14
C THR A 45 -4.35 -0.57 26.24
N ILE A 46 -3.10 -0.08 26.13
CA ILE A 46 -2.75 0.99 25.18
C ILE A 46 -2.57 0.42 23.78
N ARG A 47 -1.92 -0.74 23.66
CA ARG A 47 -1.76 -1.44 22.38
C ARG A 47 -3.11 -1.78 21.75
N GLU A 48 -4.01 -2.37 22.52
CA GLU A 48 -5.38 -2.70 22.06
C GLU A 48 -6.14 -1.46 21.59
N LEU A 49 -6.03 -0.34 22.33
CA LEU A 49 -6.62 0.93 21.91
C LEU A 49 -5.99 1.46 20.62
N ALA A 50 -4.69 1.26 20.41
CA ALA A 50 -3.96 1.73 19.24
C ALA A 50 -4.40 0.99 17.98
N PHE A 51 -4.43 -0.35 18.05
CA PHE A 51 -4.94 -1.19 16.97
C PHE A 51 -6.37 -0.82 16.61
N LYS A 52 -7.26 -0.72 17.62
CA LYS A 52 -8.66 -0.35 17.38
C LYS A 52 -8.80 1.04 16.76
N THR A 53 -8.04 2.03 17.25
CA THR A 53 -8.09 3.39 16.70
C THR A 53 -7.62 3.43 15.25
N LEU A 54 -6.52 2.74 14.92
CA LEU A 54 -6.01 2.68 13.55
C LEU A 54 -6.98 1.90 12.65
N GLN A 55 -7.52 0.78 13.10
CA GLN A 55 -8.54 0.02 12.37
C GLN A 55 -9.73 0.90 11.98
N GLU A 56 -10.26 1.68 12.94
CA GLU A 56 -11.37 2.61 12.69
C GLU A 56 -11.02 3.75 11.72
N LEU A 57 -9.78 4.26 11.74
CA LEU A 57 -9.36 5.37 10.88
C LEU A 57 -9.02 4.93 9.45
N TRP A 58 -8.41 3.76 9.32
CA TRP A 58 -7.70 3.34 8.12
C TRP A 58 -8.39 2.21 7.36
N PHE A 59 -9.15 1.37 8.06
CA PHE A 59 -9.74 0.15 7.51
C PHE A 59 -11.26 0.11 7.70
N SER A 60 -11.87 1.21 8.15
CA SER A 60 -13.33 1.32 8.20
C SER A 60 -13.91 1.38 6.79
N HIS A 61 -14.92 0.56 6.56
CA HIS A 61 -15.72 0.59 5.36
C HIS A 61 -17.11 1.10 5.77
N ASP A 62 -17.42 2.33 5.40
CA ASP A 62 -18.74 2.94 5.59
C ASP A 62 -19.59 2.69 4.34
N GLU A 63 -19.87 1.43 4.02
CA GLU A 63 -21.03 1.09 3.18
C GLU A 63 -21.99 0.26 4.03
N VAL A 64 -22.85 1.03 4.71
CA VAL A 64 -24.30 0.86 4.80
C VAL A 64 -24.78 -0.47 4.19
N ALA A 65 -25.24 -1.35 5.07
CA ALA A 65 -26.23 -2.37 4.75
C ALA A 65 -27.37 -1.76 3.92
N ASP A 66 -27.84 -2.50 2.91
CA ASP A 66 -28.99 -2.22 2.02
C ASP A 66 -28.60 -1.62 0.65
N GLU A 67 -28.12 -2.47 -0.27
CA GLU A 67 -28.89 -2.90 -1.47
C GLU A 67 -28.00 -3.56 -2.57
N ASP A 68 -26.67 -3.39 -2.57
CA ASP A 68 -25.81 -3.80 -3.72
C ASP A 68 -24.60 -4.70 -3.38
N GLU A 69 -24.59 -5.41 -2.24
CA GLU A 69 -23.53 -6.40 -1.93
C GLU A 69 -23.41 -7.50 -3.01
N ASP A 70 -24.53 -7.85 -3.65
CA ASP A 70 -24.55 -8.82 -4.74
C ASP A 70 -23.89 -8.24 -6.02
N GLU A 71 -23.95 -6.93 -6.29
CA GLU A 71 -23.40 -6.38 -7.54
C GLU A 71 -21.88 -6.15 -7.48
N LEU A 72 -21.34 -5.74 -6.32
CA LEU A 72 -19.89 -5.61 -6.08
C LEU A 72 -19.17 -6.96 -5.96
N THR A 73 -19.88 -8.02 -5.51
CA THR A 73 -19.35 -9.39 -5.48
C THR A 73 -19.51 -10.13 -6.81
N LEU A 74 -20.43 -9.70 -7.68
CA LEU A 74 -20.61 -10.19 -9.05
C LEU A 74 -19.79 -9.42 -10.10
N ALA A 75 -19.21 -8.27 -9.73
CA ALA A 75 -18.18 -7.63 -10.55
C ALA A 75 -17.01 -8.61 -10.72
N SER A 76 -16.71 -8.95 -11.97
CA SER A 76 -15.64 -9.87 -12.35
C SER A 76 -14.38 -9.60 -11.52
N PRO A 77 -13.64 -10.62 -11.03
CA PRO A 77 -12.42 -10.47 -10.22
C PRO A 77 -11.25 -9.75 -10.92
N SER A 78 -11.51 -9.14 -12.07
CA SER A 78 -10.58 -8.41 -12.93
C SER A 78 -10.91 -6.92 -13.09
N GLY A 79 -12.01 -6.42 -12.50
CA GLY A 79 -12.38 -5.00 -12.52
C GLY A 79 -11.71 -4.24 -11.37
N ASN A 80 -11.25 -3.01 -11.64
CA ASN A 80 -10.74 -2.10 -10.61
C ASN A 80 -11.88 -1.70 -9.67
N MET A 81 -11.84 -2.20 -8.42
CA MET A 81 -12.86 -2.02 -7.39
C MET A 81 -12.96 -0.56 -6.96
N PHE A 82 -11.82 0.14 -6.91
CA PHE A 82 -11.79 1.56 -6.54
C PHE A 82 -12.66 2.43 -7.46
N ASN A 83 -12.67 2.14 -8.77
CA ASN A 83 -13.49 2.87 -9.74
C ASN A 83 -15.00 2.63 -9.60
N LEU A 84 -15.42 1.57 -8.91
CA LEU A 84 -16.83 1.25 -8.66
C LEU A 84 -17.38 1.94 -7.41
N LEU A 85 -16.51 2.48 -6.55
CA LEU A 85 -16.90 3.13 -5.31
C LEU A 85 -17.59 4.47 -5.55
N SER A 86 -18.42 4.90 -4.60
CA SER A 86 -19.00 6.26 -4.60
C SER A 86 -17.89 7.33 -4.61
N PRO A 87 -18.12 8.54 -5.17
CA PRO A 87 -17.12 9.60 -5.19
C PRO A 87 -16.60 9.98 -3.79
N ASP A 88 -17.45 9.91 -2.77
CA ASP A 88 -17.07 10.18 -1.38
C ASP A 88 -16.19 9.05 -0.82
N THR A 89 -16.54 7.79 -1.08
CA THR A 89 -15.73 6.62 -0.68
C THR A 89 -14.38 6.61 -1.40
N GLN A 90 -14.32 6.99 -2.68
CA GLN A 90 -13.08 7.16 -3.43
C GLN A 90 -12.18 8.22 -2.80
N ARG A 91 -12.75 9.39 -2.48
CA ARG A 91 -12.01 10.49 -1.84
C ARG A 91 -11.43 10.07 -0.49
N GLN A 92 -12.20 9.35 0.32
CA GLN A 92 -11.73 8.82 1.61
C GLN A 92 -10.62 7.79 1.44
N THR A 93 -10.78 6.87 0.47
CA THR A 93 -9.77 5.86 0.14
C THR A 93 -8.45 6.52 -0.30
N LEU A 94 -8.52 7.53 -1.17
CA LEU A 94 -7.34 8.30 -1.59
C LEU A 94 -6.67 9.02 -0.41
N LYS A 95 -7.45 9.63 0.49
CA LYS A 95 -6.91 10.28 1.70
C LYS A 95 -6.14 9.26 2.56
N ARG A 96 -6.69 8.05 2.75
CA ARG A 96 -6.02 6.97 3.49
C ARG A 96 -4.74 6.50 2.78
N VAL A 97 -4.81 6.29 1.46
CA VAL A 97 -3.64 5.91 0.64
C VAL A 97 -2.52 6.93 0.80
N LEU A 98 -2.80 8.23 0.64
CA LEU A 98 -1.79 9.27 0.79
C LEU A 98 -1.17 9.27 2.18
N VAL A 99 -1.98 9.11 3.24
CA VAL A 99 -1.48 9.07 4.62
C VAL A 99 -0.61 7.85 4.85
N MET A 100 -1.05 6.67 4.45
CA MET A 100 -0.28 5.43 4.62
C MET A 100 1.00 5.41 3.78
N THR A 101 0.98 5.96 2.57
CA THR A 101 2.17 6.15 1.76
C THR A 101 3.16 7.07 2.47
N GLY A 102 2.70 8.19 3.04
CA GLY A 102 3.55 9.08 3.83
C GLY A 102 4.11 8.44 5.11
N VAL A 103 3.30 7.65 5.82
CA VAL A 103 3.76 6.86 6.99
C VAL A 103 4.81 5.84 6.56
N THR A 104 4.61 5.18 5.42
CA THR A 104 5.56 4.20 4.86
C THR A 104 6.85 4.87 4.38
N GLU A 105 6.78 6.08 3.84
CA GLU A 105 7.95 6.87 3.45
C GLU A 105 8.75 7.33 4.67
N ALA A 106 8.07 7.73 5.75
CA ALA A 106 8.69 8.00 7.03
C ALA A 106 9.28 6.72 7.67
N ALA A 107 8.78 5.55 7.29
CA ALA A 107 9.24 4.23 7.75
C ALA A 107 10.55 3.74 7.13
N ARG A 108 11.44 4.64 6.71
CA ARG A 108 12.85 4.30 6.43
C ARG A 108 13.56 3.71 7.66
N SER A 109 13.00 3.87 8.87
CA SER A 109 13.41 3.09 10.03
C SER A 109 12.76 1.70 10.01
N ARG A 110 13.59 0.66 10.13
CA ARG A 110 13.16 -0.74 10.19
C ARG A 110 12.03 -0.97 11.22
N GLU A 111 12.08 -0.27 12.36
CA GLU A 111 11.09 -0.36 13.42
C GLU A 111 9.68 0.02 12.93
N LEU A 112 9.51 1.14 12.22
CA LEU A 112 8.18 1.59 11.80
C LEU A 112 7.58 0.68 10.73
N GLY A 113 8.43 0.12 9.86
CA GLY A 113 8.03 -0.90 8.88
C GLY A 113 7.51 -2.18 9.54
N GLU A 114 8.18 -2.66 10.60
CA GLU A 114 7.73 -3.82 11.38
C GLU A 114 6.39 -3.54 12.08
N LEU A 115 6.18 -2.32 12.59
CA LEU A 115 4.89 -1.91 13.17
C LEU A 115 3.77 -1.85 12.13
N MET A 116 4.03 -1.30 10.93
CA MET A 116 3.07 -1.31 9.82
C MET A 116 2.67 -2.74 9.45
N ALA A 117 3.66 -3.63 9.25
CA ALA A 117 3.38 -5.03 8.95
C ALA A 117 2.55 -5.71 10.05
N GLY A 118 2.88 -5.46 11.33
CA GLY A 118 2.11 -5.95 12.47
C GLY A 118 0.67 -5.42 12.54
N LEU A 119 0.43 -4.17 12.10
CA LEU A 119 -0.92 -3.61 11.96
C LEU A 119 -1.72 -4.35 10.89
N PHE A 120 -1.16 -4.52 9.70
CA PHE A 120 -1.82 -5.25 8.61
C PHE A 120 -2.12 -6.70 9.00
N GLU A 121 -1.17 -7.39 9.62
CA GLU A 121 -1.39 -8.75 10.13
C GLU A 121 -2.52 -8.75 11.18
N HIS A 122 -2.56 -7.77 12.08
CA HIS A 122 -3.60 -7.68 13.10
C HIS A 122 -4.99 -7.51 12.47
N VAL A 123 -5.16 -6.53 11.57
CA VAL A 123 -6.47 -6.23 11.00
C VAL A 123 -6.97 -7.29 10.02
N THR A 124 -6.08 -8.06 9.39
CA THR A 124 -6.46 -9.11 8.43
C THR A 124 -6.57 -10.50 9.05
N THR A 125 -5.97 -10.76 10.22
CA THR A 125 -5.94 -12.12 10.80
C THR A 125 -6.32 -12.22 12.28
N LYS A 126 -6.22 -11.14 13.07
CA LYS A 126 -6.39 -11.17 14.54
C LYS A 126 -7.70 -10.55 15.02
N THR A 127 -8.47 -9.95 14.12
CA THR A 127 -9.81 -9.40 14.34
C THR A 127 -10.89 -10.46 14.08
N ASN A 128 -12.17 -10.11 14.28
CA ASN A 128 -13.25 -11.02 13.89
C ASN A 128 -13.36 -11.12 12.35
N LYS A 129 -13.99 -12.18 11.84
CA LYS A 129 -14.05 -12.44 10.41
C LYS A 129 -14.66 -11.27 9.61
N VAL A 130 -15.73 -10.66 10.11
CA VAL A 130 -16.42 -9.54 9.42
C VAL A 130 -15.51 -8.33 9.32
N GLU A 131 -14.81 -7.99 10.40
CA GLU A 131 -13.83 -6.90 10.44
C GLU A 131 -12.62 -7.19 9.53
N ALA A 132 -12.13 -8.42 9.52
CA ALA A 132 -11.01 -8.84 8.67
C ALA A 132 -11.38 -8.80 7.18
N ASP A 133 -12.56 -9.30 6.81
CA ASP A 133 -13.07 -9.28 5.44
C ASP A 133 -13.29 -7.82 4.97
N GLY A 134 -13.85 -6.96 5.82
CA GLY A 134 -14.00 -5.53 5.54
C GLY A 134 -12.66 -4.80 5.40
N ALA A 135 -11.68 -5.10 6.27
CA ALA A 135 -10.33 -4.54 6.14
C ALA A 135 -9.65 -5.00 4.84
N MET A 136 -9.81 -6.27 4.45
CA MET A 136 -9.29 -6.81 3.20
C MET A 136 -9.93 -6.13 1.98
N PHE A 137 -11.23 -5.88 2.01
CA PHE A 137 -11.91 -5.10 0.96
C PHE A 137 -11.28 -3.71 0.81
N VAL A 138 -11.12 -2.97 1.91
CA VAL A 138 -10.48 -1.65 1.89
C VAL A 138 -9.05 -1.73 1.35
N ILE A 139 -8.27 -2.75 1.73
CA ILE A 139 -6.92 -2.97 1.22
C ILE A 139 -6.92 -3.18 -0.30
N ARG A 140 -7.87 -3.94 -0.86
CA ARG A 140 -7.99 -4.13 -2.31
C ARG A 140 -8.29 -2.82 -3.03
N CYS A 141 -9.22 -2.02 -2.51
CA CYS A 141 -9.49 -0.68 -3.04
C CYS A 141 -8.26 0.25 -2.96
N MET A 142 -7.47 0.15 -1.89
CA MET A 142 -6.21 0.91 -1.77
C MET A 142 -5.18 0.48 -2.81
N VAL A 143 -5.05 -0.82 -3.08
CA VAL A 143 -4.16 -1.34 -4.13
C VAL A 143 -4.54 -0.74 -5.49
N ASP A 144 -5.82 -0.81 -5.85
CA ASP A 144 -6.31 -0.24 -7.10
C ASP A 144 -6.03 1.27 -7.22
N ALA A 145 -6.30 2.02 -6.14
CA ALA A 145 -6.04 3.46 -6.09
C ALA A 145 -4.54 3.79 -6.19
N LEU A 146 -3.67 2.98 -5.59
CA LEU A 146 -2.21 3.14 -5.67
C LEU A 146 -1.70 2.96 -7.09
N PHE A 147 -2.16 1.92 -7.79
CA PHE A 147 -1.77 1.69 -9.19
C PHE A 147 -2.33 2.77 -10.12
N GLU A 148 -3.53 3.29 -9.87
CA GLU A 148 -4.04 4.43 -10.63
C GLU A 148 -3.19 5.70 -10.41
N GLN A 149 -2.77 5.98 -9.16
CA GLN A 149 -1.84 7.10 -8.89
C GLN A 149 -0.49 6.89 -9.59
N LEU A 150 0.01 5.65 -9.61
CA LEU A 150 1.25 5.30 -10.30
C LEU A 150 1.16 5.58 -11.80
N LEU A 151 0.10 5.10 -12.46
CA LEU A 151 -0.15 5.37 -13.89
C LEU A 151 -0.28 6.86 -14.20
N ARG A 152 -1.05 7.61 -13.40
CA ARG A 152 -1.21 9.07 -13.57
C ARG A 152 0.12 9.81 -13.42
N SER A 153 1.02 9.34 -12.57
CA SER A 153 2.35 9.94 -12.40
C SER A 153 3.23 9.76 -13.64
N GLU A 154 3.18 8.59 -14.29
CA GLU A 154 3.92 8.33 -15.53
C GLU A 154 3.41 9.17 -16.71
N GLU A 155 2.09 9.36 -16.81
CA GLU A 155 1.48 10.22 -17.83
C GLU A 155 1.90 11.69 -17.68
N SER A 156 2.00 12.16 -16.42
CA SER A 156 2.44 13.52 -16.12
C SER A 156 3.92 13.75 -16.46
N GLU A 157 4.78 12.74 -16.40
CA GLU A 157 6.19 12.84 -16.79
C GLU A 157 6.38 12.77 -18.31
N ALA A 158 5.52 12.04 -19.03
CA ALA A 158 5.55 11.92 -20.49
C ALA A 158 4.95 13.15 -21.20
N GLY A 159 4.07 13.90 -20.54
CA GLY A 159 3.42 15.10 -21.05
C GLY A 159 4.19 16.39 -20.73
N THR A 160 5.25 16.72 -21.47
CA THR A 160 5.83 18.08 -21.37
C THR A 160 4.85 19.11 -21.94
N GLY A 161 4.13 19.78 -21.04
CA GLY A 161 3.48 21.07 -21.28
C GLY A 161 2.00 20.96 -21.68
N SER A 162 1.11 21.21 -20.72
CA SER A 162 0.10 22.29 -20.76
C SER A 162 -1.01 22.03 -19.74
N GLY A 163 -1.06 22.87 -18.70
CA GLY A 163 -2.32 23.32 -18.10
C GLY A 163 -3.15 22.29 -17.32
N ASP A 164 -2.72 21.91 -16.13
CA ASP A 164 -3.61 21.99 -14.96
C ASP A 164 -2.79 22.29 -13.69
N LEU A 165 -2.45 23.56 -13.52
CA LEU A 165 -1.69 24.11 -12.38
C LEU A 165 -2.59 24.38 -11.16
N LEU A 166 -3.78 23.78 -11.06
CA LEU A 166 -4.75 24.11 -10.01
C LEU A 166 -4.88 23.10 -8.88
N LEU A 167 -4.08 22.03 -8.85
CA LEU A 167 -3.92 21.15 -7.68
C LEU A 167 -2.45 20.89 -7.29
N ALA A 168 -1.51 21.68 -7.82
CA ALA A 168 -0.10 21.65 -7.44
C ALA A 168 0.16 22.35 -6.08
N SER A 169 -0.67 22.05 -5.06
CA SER A 169 -0.39 22.45 -3.69
C SER A 169 0.33 21.31 -2.95
N GLU A 170 1.65 21.46 -2.83
CA GLU A 170 2.51 21.00 -1.72
C GLU A 170 2.60 19.51 -1.34
N ASN A 171 1.93 18.58 -2.03
CA ASN A 171 2.12 17.14 -1.80
C ASN A 171 2.76 16.46 -3.02
N THR A 172 4.09 16.39 -3.05
CA THR A 172 4.83 15.67 -4.08
C THR A 172 4.52 14.17 -3.98
N PHE A 173 3.79 13.62 -4.95
CA PHE A 173 3.68 12.17 -5.11
C PHE A 173 5.08 11.59 -5.31
N SER A 174 5.46 10.65 -4.44
CA SER A 174 6.77 9.97 -4.50
C SER A 174 6.56 8.55 -5.02
N THR A 175 6.94 8.31 -6.27
CA THR A 175 6.88 6.99 -6.91
C THR A 175 7.58 5.91 -6.08
N SER A 176 8.72 6.26 -5.48
CA SER A 176 9.45 5.37 -4.58
C SER A 176 8.68 5.03 -3.30
N ALA A 177 7.94 6.00 -2.73
CA ALA A 177 7.11 5.77 -1.55
C ALA A 177 5.89 4.90 -1.89
N CYS A 178 5.26 5.19 -3.03
CA CYS A 178 4.13 4.42 -3.55
C CYS A 178 4.52 2.95 -3.73
N LEU A 179 5.63 2.67 -4.43
CA LEU A 179 6.11 1.30 -4.65
C LEU A 179 6.52 0.59 -3.35
N ARG A 180 7.09 1.30 -2.37
CA ARG A 180 7.37 0.72 -1.04
C ARG A 180 6.07 0.34 -0.31
N PHE A 181 5.02 1.13 -0.49
CA PHE A 181 3.73 0.79 0.12
C PHE A 181 3.07 -0.39 -0.60
N ILE A 182 3.08 -0.41 -1.94
CA ILE A 182 2.62 -1.56 -2.73
C ILE A 182 3.42 -2.82 -2.38
N SER A 183 4.73 -2.73 -2.15
CA SER A 183 5.54 -3.90 -1.75
C SER A 183 5.12 -4.47 -0.40
N THR A 184 4.71 -3.63 0.55
CA THR A 184 4.10 -4.08 1.80
C THR A 184 2.78 -4.81 1.53
N LEU A 185 1.89 -4.21 0.75
CA LEU A 185 0.58 -4.79 0.41
C LEU A 185 0.69 -6.09 -0.40
N SER A 186 1.73 -6.25 -1.23
CA SER A 186 1.96 -7.46 -2.02
C SER A 186 2.14 -8.72 -1.19
N SER A 187 2.60 -8.58 0.07
CA SER A 187 2.72 -9.70 1.00
C SER A 187 1.40 -10.06 1.69
N ILE A 188 0.42 -9.15 1.66
CA ILE A 188 -0.87 -9.27 2.38
C ILE A 188 -1.98 -9.69 1.42
N ALA A 189 -2.06 -9.05 0.25
CA ALA A 189 -3.06 -9.30 -0.80
C ALA A 189 -2.37 -9.53 -2.17
N PRO A 190 -1.62 -10.63 -2.33
CA PRO A 190 -0.83 -10.90 -3.53
C PRO A 190 -1.70 -11.08 -4.79
N ASP A 191 -2.92 -11.57 -4.63
CA ASP A 191 -3.94 -11.68 -5.69
C ASP A 191 -4.36 -10.31 -6.22
N ALA A 192 -4.66 -9.37 -5.31
CA ALA A 192 -5.10 -8.02 -5.67
C ALA A 192 -3.99 -7.19 -6.30
N VAL A 193 -2.73 -7.37 -5.88
CA VAL A 193 -1.59 -6.70 -6.52
C VAL A 193 -1.21 -7.39 -7.83
N GLY A 194 -1.43 -8.70 -7.96
CA GLY A 194 -1.12 -9.49 -9.16
C GLY A 194 -1.92 -9.10 -10.40
N THR A 195 -3.14 -8.59 -10.24
CA THR A 195 -3.97 -8.06 -11.36
C THR A 195 -3.30 -6.89 -12.07
N HIS A 196 -2.43 -6.13 -11.37
CA HIS A 196 -1.73 -4.96 -11.87
C HIS A 196 -0.26 -5.24 -12.26
N SER A 197 0.14 -6.51 -12.32
CA SER A 197 1.54 -6.92 -12.49
C SER A 197 2.19 -6.44 -13.78
N GLU A 198 1.42 -6.24 -14.86
CA GLU A 198 1.96 -5.73 -16.13
C GLU A 198 2.49 -4.30 -16.01
N ILE A 199 1.89 -3.46 -15.15
CA ILE A 199 2.33 -2.08 -14.87
C ILE A 199 3.74 -2.08 -14.26
N LEU A 200 4.08 -3.10 -13.48
CA LEU A 200 5.38 -3.20 -12.80
C LEU A 200 6.55 -3.48 -13.75
N GLY A 201 6.27 -3.96 -14.96
CA GLY A 201 7.31 -4.30 -15.95
C GLY A 201 8.16 -3.09 -16.39
N THR A 202 7.60 -1.88 -16.37
CA THR A 202 8.34 -0.64 -16.72
C THR A 202 9.43 -0.32 -15.69
N TYR A 203 9.20 -0.64 -14.42
CA TYR A 203 10.10 -0.36 -13.30
C TYR A 203 11.31 -1.30 -13.22
N LEU A 204 11.23 -2.49 -13.84
CA LEU A 204 12.37 -3.42 -13.92
C LEU A 204 13.48 -2.96 -14.86
N LYS A 205 13.16 -2.05 -15.78
CA LYS A 205 14.11 -1.52 -16.77
C LYS A 205 14.95 -0.37 -16.24
N LEU A 206 14.67 0.09 -15.02
CA LEU A 206 15.42 1.15 -14.36
C LEU A 206 16.80 0.61 -13.97
N THR A 207 17.84 1.23 -14.52
CA THR A 207 19.24 0.77 -14.44
C THR A 207 20.15 1.77 -13.72
N ASN A 208 19.61 2.88 -13.22
CA ASN A 208 20.39 3.91 -12.53
C ASN A 208 20.45 3.65 -11.02
N ALA A 209 21.56 4.04 -10.38
CA ALA A 209 21.74 3.90 -8.92
C ALA A 209 20.75 4.73 -8.08
N SER A 210 20.15 5.79 -8.63
CA SER A 210 19.07 6.54 -7.98
C SER A 210 17.78 5.72 -7.85
N ASP A 211 17.65 4.67 -8.66
CA ASP A 211 16.42 3.91 -8.84
C ASP A 211 16.53 2.52 -8.19
N GLU A 212 17.61 2.22 -7.46
CA GLU A 212 17.82 0.91 -6.84
C GLU A 212 16.70 0.55 -5.85
N ASP A 213 16.23 1.52 -5.05
CA ASP A 213 15.12 1.32 -4.11
C ASP A 213 13.79 1.04 -4.83
N THR A 214 13.58 1.70 -5.96
CA THR A 214 12.41 1.54 -6.84
C THR A 214 12.42 0.16 -7.50
N LEU A 215 13.58 -0.23 -8.05
CA LEU A 215 13.82 -1.55 -8.63
C LEU A 215 13.66 -2.66 -7.58
N HIS A 216 14.25 -2.49 -6.40
CA HIS A 216 14.12 -3.42 -5.29
C HIS A 216 12.64 -3.60 -4.91
N SER A 217 11.90 -2.51 -4.77
CA SER A 217 10.47 -2.56 -4.43
C SER A 217 9.65 -3.26 -5.53
N ALA A 218 9.89 -2.96 -6.81
CA ALA A 218 9.24 -3.62 -7.94
C ALA A 218 9.52 -5.13 -7.97
N LEU A 219 10.77 -5.55 -7.73
CA LEU A 219 11.13 -6.96 -7.65
C LEU A 219 10.49 -7.69 -6.47
N VAL A 220 10.41 -7.06 -5.29
CA VAL A 220 9.70 -7.62 -4.14
C VAL A 220 8.23 -7.84 -4.49
N ILE A 221 7.59 -6.83 -5.10
CA ILE A 221 6.18 -6.93 -5.50
C ILE A 221 5.99 -8.11 -6.44
N LEU A 222 6.77 -8.19 -7.53
CA LEU A 222 6.67 -9.27 -8.51
C LEU A 222 6.93 -10.65 -7.90
N SER A 223 7.96 -10.78 -7.05
CA SER A 223 8.27 -12.06 -6.37
C SER A 223 7.12 -12.55 -5.47
N ASN A 224 6.39 -11.63 -4.84
CA ASN A 224 5.25 -11.93 -3.98
C ASN A 224 3.99 -12.27 -4.78
N THR A 225 3.80 -11.63 -5.94
CA THR A 225 2.57 -11.76 -6.73
C THR A 225 2.65 -12.78 -7.86
N LEU A 226 3.84 -13.23 -8.27
CA LEU A 226 4.05 -14.08 -9.47
C LEU A 226 3.15 -15.33 -9.54
N LEU A 227 2.91 -15.97 -8.40
CA LEU A 227 2.06 -17.17 -8.32
C LEU A 227 0.56 -16.83 -8.35
N SER A 228 0.20 -15.60 -8.00
CA SER A 228 -1.17 -15.10 -7.87
C SER A 228 -1.62 -14.27 -9.06
N ILE A 229 -0.79 -14.07 -10.09
CA ILE A 229 -1.17 -13.36 -11.32
C ILE A 229 -2.28 -14.15 -12.05
N PRO A 230 -3.45 -13.55 -12.29
CA PRO A 230 -4.52 -14.20 -13.04
C PRO A 230 -4.16 -14.27 -14.52
N HIS A 231 -4.10 -15.48 -15.09
CA HIS A 231 -3.86 -15.72 -16.53
C HIS A 231 -2.73 -14.88 -17.15
N PRO A 232 -1.47 -14.98 -16.66
CA PRO A 232 -0.37 -14.19 -17.18
C PRO A 232 -0.16 -14.48 -18.67
N SER A 233 -0.02 -13.42 -19.47
CA SER A 233 0.28 -13.59 -20.90
C SER A 233 1.69 -14.18 -21.09
N VAL A 234 1.83 -15.11 -22.04
CA VAL A 234 3.15 -15.71 -22.34
C VAL A 234 4.17 -14.65 -22.72
N GLN A 235 3.73 -13.61 -23.44
CA GLN A 235 4.59 -12.47 -23.78
C GLN A 235 5.11 -11.73 -22.55
N PHE A 236 4.24 -11.50 -21.54
CA PHE A 236 4.65 -10.89 -20.29
C PHE A 236 5.67 -11.76 -19.54
N LEU A 237 5.42 -13.06 -19.41
CA LEU A 237 6.34 -13.98 -18.73
C LEU A 237 7.70 -14.04 -19.43
N ASP A 238 7.72 -14.13 -20.77
CA ASP A 238 8.95 -14.12 -21.57
C ASP A 238 9.72 -12.80 -21.41
N MET A 239 9.03 -11.66 -21.33
CA MET A 239 9.66 -10.36 -21.07
C MET A 239 10.25 -10.30 -19.67
N LEU A 240 9.48 -10.73 -18.67
CA LEU A 240 9.93 -10.77 -17.27
C LEU A 240 11.16 -11.67 -17.10
N GLU A 241 11.18 -12.84 -17.73
CA GLU A 241 12.34 -13.76 -17.70
C GLU A 241 13.60 -13.07 -18.25
N ARG A 242 13.49 -12.45 -19.43
CA ARG A 242 14.61 -11.73 -20.06
C ARG A 242 15.11 -10.58 -19.19
N ASP A 243 14.19 -9.80 -18.62
CA ASP A 243 14.53 -8.67 -17.77
C ASP A 243 15.22 -9.15 -16.49
N LEU A 244 14.73 -10.20 -15.83
CA LEU A 244 15.37 -10.81 -14.66
C LEU A 244 16.77 -11.36 -14.97
N ILE A 245 16.95 -12.05 -16.11
CA ILE A 245 18.27 -12.55 -16.53
C ILE A 245 19.24 -11.39 -16.75
N SER A 246 18.77 -10.27 -17.34
CA SER A 246 19.61 -9.10 -17.55
C SER A 246 20.13 -8.51 -16.23
N LEU A 247 19.28 -8.46 -15.21
CA LEU A 247 19.60 -7.97 -13.87
C LEU A 247 20.67 -8.82 -13.18
N LEU A 248 20.78 -10.11 -13.49
CA LEU A 248 21.79 -10.99 -12.89
C LEU A 248 23.24 -10.59 -13.21
N SER A 249 23.45 -9.89 -14.33
CA SER A 249 24.78 -9.55 -14.82
C SER A 249 25.37 -8.27 -14.21
N SER A 250 24.52 -7.37 -13.71
CA SER A 250 24.88 -5.97 -13.42
C SER A 250 24.39 -5.44 -12.07
N SER A 251 23.63 -6.23 -11.30
CA SER A 251 22.96 -5.75 -10.07
C SER A 251 23.70 -6.09 -8.77
N PRO A 252 23.50 -5.31 -7.69
CA PRO A 252 24.06 -5.59 -6.38
C PRO A 252 23.43 -6.82 -5.72
N GLN A 253 24.12 -7.37 -4.71
CA GLN A 253 23.70 -8.61 -4.00
C GLN A 253 22.28 -8.53 -3.41
N SER A 254 21.84 -7.35 -2.98
CA SER A 254 20.47 -7.06 -2.50
C SER A 254 19.41 -7.44 -3.53
N ILE A 255 19.60 -6.99 -4.76
CA ILE A 255 18.71 -7.25 -5.90
C ILE A 255 18.79 -8.72 -6.32
N LEU A 256 20.01 -9.28 -6.40
CA LEU A 256 20.22 -10.69 -6.79
C LEU A 256 19.57 -11.68 -5.82
N ALA A 257 19.54 -11.36 -4.53
CA ALA A 257 18.91 -12.19 -3.50
C ALA A 257 17.40 -12.38 -3.72
N ILE A 258 16.75 -11.49 -4.47
CA ILE A 258 15.31 -11.53 -4.77
C ILE A 258 15.09 -12.00 -6.22
N ALA A 259 15.88 -11.49 -7.16
CA ALA A 259 15.75 -11.80 -8.57
C ALA A 259 15.96 -13.29 -8.88
N VAL A 260 16.93 -13.94 -8.22
CA VAL A 260 17.21 -15.37 -8.45
C VAL A 260 16.04 -16.27 -8.00
N PRO A 261 15.52 -16.17 -6.76
CA PRO A 261 14.33 -16.92 -6.37
C PRO A 261 13.10 -16.61 -7.23
N CYS A 262 12.94 -15.35 -7.66
CA CYS A 262 11.85 -14.95 -8.56
C CYS A 262 11.94 -15.67 -9.91
N LEU A 263 13.14 -15.72 -10.51
CA LEU A 263 13.39 -16.43 -11.76
C LEU A 263 13.17 -17.95 -11.60
N CYS A 264 13.60 -18.55 -10.49
CA CYS A 264 13.32 -19.97 -10.23
C CYS A 264 11.81 -20.25 -10.18
N LYS A 265 11.04 -19.43 -9.46
CA LYS A 265 9.57 -19.56 -9.41
C LYS A 265 8.91 -19.40 -10.78
N LEU A 266 9.51 -18.60 -11.67
CA LEU A 266 9.01 -18.38 -13.03
C LEU A 266 9.25 -19.61 -13.93
N VAL A 267 10.44 -20.20 -13.85
CA VAL A 267 10.85 -21.37 -14.64
C VAL A 267 10.21 -22.66 -14.14
N ASP A 268 9.94 -22.77 -12.83
CA ASP A 268 9.26 -23.92 -12.23
C ASP A 268 7.74 -23.95 -12.53
N LYS A 269 7.18 -22.87 -13.11
CA LYS A 269 5.76 -22.74 -13.45
C LYS A 269 5.47 -23.23 -14.87
#